data_AF-A0A960TTQ9-F1
#
_entry.id   AF-A0A960TTQ9-F1
#
_cell.length_a   1.000
_cell.length_b   1.000
_cell.length_c   1.000
_cell.angle_alpha   90.00
_cell.angle_beta   90.00
_cell.angle_gamma   90.00
#
_symmetry.space_group_name_H-M   'P 1'
#
loop_
_entity.id
_entity.type
_entity.pdbx_description
1 polymer ?
#
loop_
_entity_poly.entity_id
_entity_poly.type
_entity_poly.pdbx_seq_one_letter_code
_entity_poly.pdbx_strand_id
1 'polypeptide(L)'
;MVRIRLTTLICLLAAGAAAAAPSAPLKPVDALVDEVTAFLFSDVGNGGIRTEDNLPGGDPVPPYFYHYAIYDGNGLWSGGGGYPGYDSVSFPAYTASVGIDAFLANWRYTGDPASLARARHYADWILRHLPPAGDLYARLPYSTQTDAVMGGGWDGEAIELDKPPLFGLRLLDLYDITGEPAYL
;
A
#
# COMPACT_ATOMS: atom_id res chain seq x y z
N MET A 1 -26.42 50.95 -52.67
CA MET A 1 -26.08 50.46 -51.32
C MET A 1 -25.33 49.14 -51.51
N VAL A 2 -24.01 48.98 -51.51
CA VAL A 2 -22.86 49.40 -50.68
C VAL A 2 -22.93 48.96 -49.21
N ARG A 3 -22.10 47.95 -48.86
CA ARG A 3 -21.28 47.71 -47.64
C ARG A 3 -21.05 46.20 -47.51
N ILE A 4 -20.00 45.58 -48.06
CA ILE A 4 -18.58 45.48 -47.66
C ILE A 4 -18.33 45.22 -46.15
N ARG A 5 -17.63 44.09 -45.90
CA ARG A 5 -16.78 43.67 -44.76
C ARG A 5 -17.43 42.89 -43.61
N LEU A 6 -17.01 41.63 -43.43
CA LEU A 6 -15.97 41.31 -42.44
C LEU A 6 -15.38 39.90 -42.73
N THR A 7 -14.25 39.89 -43.43
CA THR A 7 -13.36 38.73 -43.52
C THR A 7 -12.45 38.78 -42.30
N THR A 8 -12.62 37.88 -41.34
CA THR A 8 -11.58 37.59 -40.34
C THR A 8 -11.66 36.09 -40.04
N LEU A 9 -11.02 35.31 -40.92
CA LEU A 9 -10.70 33.93 -40.63
C LEU A 9 -9.54 33.96 -39.63
N ILE A 10 -9.84 33.76 -38.35
CA ILE A 10 -8.81 33.55 -37.33
C ILE A 10 -8.27 32.14 -37.58
N CYS A 11 -7.14 32.04 -38.30
CA CYS A 11 -6.32 30.84 -38.28
C CYS A 11 -5.73 30.72 -36.87
N LEU A 12 -6.40 29.99 -35.98
CA LEU A 12 -5.75 29.43 -34.80
C LEU A 12 -4.67 28.46 -35.30
N LEU A 13 -3.43 28.94 -35.37
CA LEU A 13 -2.26 28.09 -35.41
C LEU A 13 -2.23 27.34 -34.08
N ALA A 14 -2.81 26.13 -34.06
CA ALA A 14 -2.53 25.14 -33.05
C ALA A 14 -1.05 24.73 -33.23
N ALA A 15 -0.14 25.56 -32.72
CA ALA A 15 1.22 25.13 -32.45
C ALA A 15 1.09 24.05 -31.38
N GLY A 16 1.02 22.79 -31.82
CA GLY A 16 1.12 21.64 -30.91
C GLY A 16 2.43 21.79 -30.18
N ALA A 17 2.37 22.14 -28.89
CA ALA A 17 3.54 22.13 -28.04
C ALA A 17 4.08 20.70 -28.11
N ALA A 18 5.24 20.53 -28.73
CA ALA A 18 5.93 19.25 -28.69
C ALA A 18 6.10 18.90 -27.21
N ALA A 19 5.53 17.78 -26.79
CA ALA A 19 5.73 17.29 -25.44
C ALA A 19 7.24 17.24 -25.18
N ALA A 20 7.70 17.91 -24.13
CA ALA A 20 9.10 17.85 -23.75
C ALA A 20 9.48 16.37 -23.58
N ALA A 21 10.61 15.97 -24.18
CA ALA A 21 11.12 14.63 -23.97
C ALA A 21 11.31 14.40 -22.45
N PRO A 22 10.99 13.20 -21.94
CA PRO A 22 11.20 12.90 -20.53
C PRO A 22 12.68 13.11 -20.18
N SER A 23 12.93 13.76 -19.04
CA SER A 23 14.27 13.91 -18.51
C SER A 23 14.87 12.54 -18.20
N ALA A 24 16.18 12.39 -18.44
CA ALA A 24 16.90 11.21 -17.96
C ALA A 24 16.70 11.05 -16.44
N PRO A 25 16.57 9.82 -15.93
CA PRO A 25 16.42 9.59 -14.50
C PRO A 25 17.68 10.06 -13.75
N LEU A 26 17.49 10.58 -12.54
CA LEU A 26 18.58 11.11 -11.69
C LEU A 26 19.59 10.03 -11.26
N LYS A 27 19.20 8.75 -11.32
CA LYS A 27 20.04 7.59 -11.04
C LYS A 27 19.75 6.46 -12.03
N PRO A 28 20.72 5.57 -12.28
CA PRO A 28 20.47 4.31 -12.98
C PRO A 28 19.31 3.53 -12.34
N VAL A 29 18.49 2.88 -13.16
CA VAL A 29 17.26 2.21 -12.70
C VAL A 29 17.58 1.02 -11.80
N ASP A 30 18.61 0.26 -12.12
CA ASP A 30 19.15 -0.84 -11.31
C ASP A 30 19.57 -0.36 -9.91
N ALA A 31 20.31 0.75 -9.84
CA ALA A 31 20.69 1.34 -8.56
C ALA A 31 19.47 1.79 -7.74
N LEU A 32 18.42 2.33 -8.38
CA LEU A 32 17.18 2.66 -7.69
C LEU A 32 16.47 1.41 -7.15
N VAL A 33 16.40 0.34 -7.95
CA VAL A 33 15.75 -0.91 -7.56
C VAL A 33 16.47 -1.54 -6.37
N ASP A 34 17.81 -1.56 -6.37
CA ASP A 34 18.61 -2.09 -5.27
C ASP A 34 18.37 -1.30 -3.97
N GLU A 35 18.36 0.04 -4.04
CA GLU A 35 18.08 0.89 -2.88
C GLU A 35 16.66 0.69 -2.33
N VAL A 36 15.65 0.65 -3.21
CA VAL A 36 14.25 0.43 -2.81
C VAL A 36 14.10 -0.96 -2.19
N THR A 37 14.72 -1.98 -2.76
CA THR A 37 14.67 -3.35 -2.23
C THR A 37 15.37 -3.43 -0.88
N ALA A 38 16.56 -2.85 -0.75
CA ALA A 38 17.27 -2.79 0.53
C ALA A 38 16.42 -2.11 1.62
N PHE A 39 15.74 -1.01 1.27
CA PHE A 39 14.78 -0.35 2.16
C PHE A 39 13.62 -1.29 2.52
N LEU A 40 12.94 -1.89 1.54
CA LEU A 40 11.82 -2.81 1.75
C LEU A 40 12.16 -4.00 2.66
N PHE A 41 13.41 -4.49 2.62
CA PHE A 41 13.86 -5.61 3.44
C PHE A 41 14.40 -5.21 4.82
N SER A 42 14.74 -3.94 5.02
CA SER A 42 15.34 -3.43 6.25
C SER A 42 14.37 -2.63 7.12
N ASP A 43 13.29 -2.10 6.55
CA ASP A 43 12.25 -1.41 7.30
C ASP A 43 11.56 -2.40 8.24
N VAL A 44 11.80 -2.25 9.55
CA VAL A 44 11.16 -3.05 10.60
C VAL A 44 10.04 -2.31 11.32
N GLY A 45 9.63 -1.14 10.82
CA GLY A 45 8.54 -0.34 11.38
C GLY A 45 8.84 0.19 12.78
N ASN A 46 9.54 1.32 12.91
CA ASN A 46 9.52 2.07 14.17
C ASN A 46 8.29 3.00 14.18
N GLY A 47 7.34 2.79 15.10
CA GLY A 47 6.13 3.62 15.23
C GLY A 47 5.02 3.38 14.19
N GLY A 48 5.00 2.22 13.51
CA GLY A 48 3.96 1.81 12.57
C GLY A 48 2.70 1.27 13.27
N ILE A 49 2.11 0.18 12.77
CA ILE A 49 1.13 -0.59 13.56
C ILE A 49 1.75 -0.92 14.91
N ARG A 50 1.20 -0.35 15.99
CA ARG A 50 1.48 -0.88 17.32
C ARG A 50 0.99 -2.31 17.36
N THR A 51 1.78 -3.19 17.92
CA THR A 51 1.61 -4.64 17.83
C THR A 51 1.04 -5.21 19.12
N GLU A 52 0.72 -6.50 19.11
CA GLU A 52 0.71 -7.30 20.34
C GLU A 52 2.13 -7.63 20.84
N ASP A 53 3.23 -7.11 20.26
CA ASP A 53 4.61 -7.50 20.64
C ASP A 53 4.96 -7.12 22.08
N ASN A 54 4.26 -6.14 22.64
CA ASN A 54 4.35 -5.77 24.05
C ASN A 54 3.52 -6.68 24.97
N LEU A 55 2.65 -7.53 24.40
CA LEU A 55 1.89 -8.55 25.10
C LEU A 55 2.68 -9.87 25.11
N PRO A 56 2.82 -10.53 26.27
CA PRO A 56 3.37 -11.87 26.32
C PRO A 56 2.56 -12.82 25.44
N GLY A 57 3.13 -13.27 24.32
CA GLY A 57 2.50 -14.20 23.38
C GLY A 57 1.78 -13.57 22.18
N GLY A 58 1.95 -12.27 21.95
CA GLY A 58 1.40 -11.60 20.78
C GLY A 58 1.96 -12.11 19.46
N ASP A 59 1.15 -12.05 18.40
CA ASP A 59 1.58 -12.42 17.05
C ASP A 59 2.19 -11.21 16.32
N PRO A 60 3.50 -11.20 16.04
CA PRO A 60 4.14 -10.05 15.45
C PRO A 60 3.64 -9.80 14.04
N VAL A 61 3.32 -8.54 13.75
CA VAL A 61 3.00 -8.09 12.41
C VAL A 61 4.26 -8.26 11.54
N PRO A 62 4.15 -8.77 10.29
CA PRO A 62 5.24 -8.74 9.33
C PRO A 62 5.87 -7.35 9.30
N PRO A 63 7.16 -7.22 9.65
CA PRO A 63 7.73 -5.91 9.88
C PRO A 63 8.20 -5.35 8.55
N TYR A 64 7.30 -4.93 7.64
CA TYR A 64 7.70 -4.27 6.38
C TYR A 64 6.60 -3.31 5.90
N PHE A 65 6.73 -2.02 6.19
CA PHE A 65 5.88 -0.93 5.65
C PHE A 65 4.57 -0.62 6.41
N TYR A 66 4.65 0.31 7.38
CA TYR A 66 3.47 0.97 7.95
C TYR A 66 3.72 2.44 8.25
N HIS A 67 3.84 3.26 7.21
CA HIS A 67 3.67 4.71 7.35
C HIS A 67 2.98 5.25 6.10
N TYR A 68 1.68 5.58 6.19
CA TYR A 68 0.99 6.36 5.15
C TYR A 68 1.46 7.83 5.10
N ALA A 69 2.45 8.21 5.93
CA ALA A 69 3.12 9.50 5.83
C ALA A 69 4.58 9.36 6.29
N ILE A 70 5.56 9.52 5.40
CA ILE A 70 6.97 9.68 5.77
C ILE A 70 7.21 11.17 6.07
N TYR A 71 7.66 11.43 7.31
CA TYR A 71 8.21 12.72 7.71
C TYR A 71 9.73 12.62 7.68
N ASP A 72 10.35 13.26 6.70
CA ASP A 72 11.79 13.27 6.39
C ASP A 72 12.67 14.19 7.29
N GLY A 73 12.30 14.42 8.56
CA GLY A 73 13.12 15.21 9.48
C GLY A 73 12.42 15.91 10.64
N ASN A 74 11.10 16.09 10.62
CA ASN A 74 10.30 16.67 11.71
C ASN A 74 9.33 15.66 12.37
N GLY A 75 9.80 14.42 12.52
CA GLY A 75 9.24 13.43 13.46
C GLY A 75 8.15 12.55 12.89
N LEU A 76 8.52 11.32 12.50
CA LEU A 76 7.64 10.17 12.29
C LEU A 76 7.12 9.58 13.62
N TRP A 77 6.83 10.45 14.58
CA TRP A 77 6.28 10.05 15.86
C TRP A 77 4.79 10.35 15.84
N SER A 78 3.96 9.33 15.62
CA SER A 78 2.52 9.40 15.90
C SER A 78 2.22 9.48 17.40
N GLY A 79 3.25 9.52 18.27
CA GLY A 79 3.09 9.67 19.71
C GLY A 79 2.64 11.07 20.17
N GLY A 80 2.43 12.02 19.25
CA GLY A 80 1.51 13.11 19.49
C GLY A 80 0.15 12.71 18.92
N GLY A 81 -0.90 12.64 19.76
CA GLY A 81 -2.23 12.12 19.42
C GLY A 81 -2.60 12.33 17.96
N GLY A 82 -2.36 11.30 17.14
CA GLY A 82 -2.53 11.35 15.70
C GLY A 82 -4.01 11.36 15.38
N TYR A 83 -4.45 12.18 14.42
CA TYR A 83 -5.84 12.33 14.01
C TYR A 83 -6.59 10.96 13.93
N PRO A 84 -7.70 10.72 14.68
CA PRO A 84 -8.42 11.56 15.66
C PRO A 84 -8.16 11.24 17.16
N GLY A 85 -6.90 11.05 17.57
CA GLY A 85 -6.45 10.82 18.95
C GLY A 85 -5.74 9.49 19.23
N TYR A 86 -5.40 8.71 18.20
CA TYR A 86 -4.71 7.41 18.36
C TYR A 86 -3.20 7.57 18.30
N ASP A 87 -2.48 6.72 19.02
CA ASP A 87 -1.02 6.73 19.01
C ASP A 87 -0.45 6.09 17.73
N SER A 88 -1.26 5.36 16.97
CA SER A 88 -0.92 4.71 15.70
C SER A 88 -2.19 4.39 14.89
N VAL A 89 -2.13 4.61 13.59
CA VAL A 89 -3.21 4.27 12.63
C VAL A 89 -2.60 3.60 11.41
N SER A 90 -3.25 2.57 10.90
CA SER A 90 -2.83 1.85 9.69
C SER A 90 -4.02 1.34 8.89
N PHE A 91 -3.76 0.93 7.64
CA PHE A 91 -4.78 0.44 6.71
C PHE A 91 -4.40 -0.95 6.17
N PRO A 92 -4.55 -2.02 6.97
CA PRO A 92 -3.87 -3.29 6.74
C PRO A 92 -4.20 -3.93 5.39
N ALA A 93 -5.47 -3.96 4.97
CA ALA A 93 -5.84 -4.50 3.65
C ALA A 93 -5.17 -3.74 2.48
N TYR A 94 -5.05 -2.42 2.60
CA TYR A 94 -4.41 -1.58 1.58
C TYR A 94 -2.89 -1.72 1.59
N THR A 95 -2.26 -1.54 2.75
CA THR A 95 -0.80 -1.55 2.86
C THR A 95 -0.23 -2.94 2.59
N ALA A 96 -0.89 -4.00 3.05
CA ALA A 96 -0.51 -5.37 2.70
C ALA A 96 -0.58 -5.61 1.18
N SER A 97 -1.62 -5.09 0.50
CA SER A 97 -1.72 -5.21 -0.96
C SER A 97 -0.53 -4.57 -1.68
N VAL A 98 -0.12 -3.37 -1.24
CA VAL A 98 1.06 -2.67 -1.80
C VAL A 98 2.35 -3.43 -1.49
N GLY A 99 2.52 -3.91 -0.26
CA GLY A 99 3.68 -4.70 0.14
C GLY A 99 3.81 -6.01 -0.64
N ILE A 100 2.71 -6.75 -0.79
CA ILE A 100 2.68 -7.99 -1.59
C ILE A 100 3.09 -7.70 -3.03
N ASP A 101 2.53 -6.67 -3.68
CA ASP A 101 2.92 -6.31 -5.04
C ASP A 101 4.42 -6.00 -5.16
N ALA A 102 4.98 -5.23 -4.23
CA ALA A 102 6.38 -4.87 -4.23
C ALA A 102 7.28 -6.10 -4.11
N PHE A 103 6.95 -7.01 -3.18
CA PHE A 103 7.70 -8.25 -2.99
C PHE A 103 7.53 -9.21 -4.18
N LEU A 104 6.34 -9.36 -4.75
CA LEU A 104 6.13 -10.18 -5.94
C LEU A 104 6.83 -9.59 -7.16
N ALA A 105 6.84 -8.27 -7.33
CA ALA A 105 7.59 -7.60 -8.39
C ALA A 105 9.10 -7.84 -8.23
N ASN A 106 9.64 -7.70 -7.02
CA ASN A 106 11.05 -7.98 -6.77
C ASN A 106 11.40 -9.46 -6.98
N TRP A 107 10.53 -10.38 -6.56
CA TRP A 107 10.70 -11.81 -6.82
C TRP A 107 10.71 -12.11 -8.32
N ARG A 108 9.79 -11.54 -9.10
CA ARG A 108 9.76 -11.68 -10.57
C ARG A 108 11.01 -11.09 -11.23
N TYR A 109 11.57 -10.02 -10.67
CA TYR A 109 12.77 -9.36 -11.19
C TYR A 109 14.06 -10.11 -10.88
N THR A 110 14.23 -10.58 -9.65
CA THR A 110 15.50 -11.13 -9.13
C THR A 110 15.52 -12.66 -9.02
N GLY A 111 14.34 -13.28 -8.91
CA GLY A 111 14.19 -14.68 -8.52
C GLY A 111 14.44 -14.95 -7.03
N ASP A 112 14.65 -13.93 -6.20
CA ASP A 112 14.98 -14.12 -4.78
C ASP A 112 13.81 -14.74 -3.98
N PRO A 113 13.95 -15.98 -3.48
CA PRO A 113 12.88 -16.65 -2.75
C PRO A 113 12.48 -15.93 -1.45
N ALA A 114 13.36 -15.10 -0.86
CA ALA A 114 12.99 -14.31 0.31
C ALA A 114 11.89 -13.30 0.00
N SER A 115 11.85 -12.76 -1.22
CA SER A 115 10.78 -11.85 -1.67
C SER A 115 9.43 -12.55 -1.69
N LEU A 116 9.33 -13.74 -2.30
CA LEU A 116 8.08 -14.51 -2.29
C LEU A 116 7.66 -14.90 -0.86
N ALA A 117 8.61 -15.27 -0.01
CA ALA A 117 8.33 -15.58 1.39
C ALA A 117 7.73 -14.38 2.15
N ARG A 118 8.19 -13.16 1.87
CA ARG A 118 7.64 -11.92 2.46
C ARG A 118 6.22 -11.63 1.99
N ALA A 119 5.95 -11.79 0.69
CA ALA A 119 4.60 -11.63 0.14
C ALA A 119 3.61 -12.61 0.81
N ARG A 120 4.01 -13.88 0.96
CA ARG A 120 3.20 -14.90 1.64
C ARG A 120 2.96 -14.57 3.11
N HIS A 121 4.02 -14.19 3.84
CA HIS A 121 3.91 -13.83 5.24
C HIS A 121 2.90 -12.70 5.48
N TYR A 122 2.84 -11.72 4.57
CA TYR A 122 1.82 -10.67 4.59
C TYR A 122 0.40 -11.20 4.44
N ALA A 123 0.18 -12.03 3.42
CA ALA A 123 -1.12 -12.62 3.17
C ALA A 123 -1.59 -13.48 4.34
N ASP A 124 -0.70 -14.35 4.83
CA ASP A 124 -0.97 -15.26 5.95
C ASP A 124 -1.30 -14.49 7.24
N TRP A 125 -0.63 -13.37 7.49
CA TRP A 125 -0.94 -12.53 8.65
C TRP A 125 -2.33 -11.93 8.55
N ILE A 126 -2.70 -11.32 7.42
CA ILE A 126 -4.04 -10.74 7.22
C ILE A 126 -5.13 -11.81 7.35
N LEU A 127 -4.93 -12.99 6.74
CA LEU A 127 -5.90 -14.09 6.79
C LEU A 127 -6.16 -14.63 8.20
N ARG A 128 -5.19 -14.48 9.12
CA ARG A 128 -5.34 -14.85 10.54
C ARG A 128 -6.04 -13.77 11.38
N HIS A 129 -6.13 -12.55 10.86
CA HIS A 129 -6.72 -11.38 11.55
C HIS A 129 -8.00 -10.88 10.88
N LEU A 130 -8.75 -11.79 10.25
CA LEU A 130 -10.02 -11.47 9.64
C LEU A 130 -11.14 -11.33 10.70
N PRO A 131 -12.20 -10.57 10.39
CA PRO A 131 -13.39 -10.49 11.23
C PRO A 131 -14.00 -11.88 11.49
N PRO A 132 -14.54 -12.11 12.70
CA PRO A 132 -15.26 -13.32 13.04
C PRO A 132 -16.35 -13.70 12.03
N ALA A 133 -16.63 -15.01 11.92
CA ALA A 133 -17.62 -15.55 10.98
C ALA A 133 -19.05 -15.05 11.21
N GLY A 134 -19.35 -14.49 12.39
CA GLY A 134 -20.66 -13.95 12.75
C GLY A 134 -20.91 -12.50 12.29
N ASP A 135 -19.88 -11.81 11.81
CA ASP A 135 -19.96 -10.40 11.48
C ASP A 135 -20.57 -10.16 10.10
N LEU A 136 -21.16 -8.97 9.88
CA LEU A 136 -21.79 -8.60 8.60
C LEU A 136 -20.83 -8.72 7.41
N TYR A 137 -19.55 -8.41 7.63
CA TYR A 137 -18.48 -8.51 6.65
C TYR A 137 -17.44 -9.58 7.04
N ALA A 138 -17.92 -10.69 7.62
CA ALA A 138 -17.11 -11.84 7.97
C ALA A 138 -16.12 -12.20 6.86
N ARG A 139 -14.87 -12.47 7.25
CA ARG A 139 -13.77 -12.90 6.36
C ARG A 139 -13.30 -11.87 5.32
N LEU A 140 -13.80 -10.63 5.34
CA LEU A 140 -13.18 -9.53 4.59
C LEU A 140 -12.08 -8.88 5.44
N PRO A 141 -10.89 -8.58 4.90
CA PRO A 141 -9.83 -7.97 5.69
C PRO A 141 -10.25 -6.59 6.21
N TYR A 142 -9.87 -6.27 7.43
CA TYR A 142 -10.11 -4.96 8.03
C TYR A 142 -9.47 -3.85 7.21
N SER A 143 -10.19 -2.72 7.09
CA SER A 143 -9.68 -1.55 6.38
C SER A 143 -8.77 -0.69 7.24
N THR A 144 -8.97 -0.69 8.56
CA THR A 144 -8.25 0.18 9.50
C THR A 144 -7.84 -0.62 10.75
N GLN A 145 -6.69 -0.25 11.31
CA GLN A 145 -6.25 -0.67 12.63
C GLN A 145 -5.70 0.54 13.38
N THR A 146 -6.08 0.68 14.65
CA THR A 146 -5.63 1.76 15.54
C THR A 146 -5.09 1.17 16.83
N ASP A 147 -3.88 1.56 17.23
CA ASP A 147 -3.27 1.14 18.50
C ASP A 147 -3.30 -0.38 18.72
N ALA A 148 -2.87 -1.12 17.70
CA ALA A 148 -2.91 -2.59 17.64
C ALA A 148 -4.29 -3.22 17.47
N VAL A 149 -5.39 -2.46 17.55
CA VAL A 149 -6.74 -2.99 17.48
C VAL A 149 -7.29 -2.92 16.05
N MET A 150 -7.61 -4.08 15.49
CA MET A 150 -8.28 -4.21 14.18
C MET A 150 -9.70 -3.63 14.24
N GLY A 151 -10.12 -2.92 13.19
CA GLY A 151 -11.45 -2.30 13.15
C GLY A 151 -11.58 -1.10 14.08
N GLY A 152 -10.51 -0.33 14.28
CA GLY A 152 -10.52 0.89 15.07
C GLY A 152 -10.39 2.16 14.20
N GLY A 153 -10.80 3.32 14.73
CA GLY A 153 -10.76 4.60 14.00
C GLY A 153 -11.99 5.49 14.24
N TRP A 154 -12.23 6.42 13.31
CA TRP A 154 -13.49 7.17 13.24
C TRP A 154 -14.62 6.32 12.65
N ASP A 155 -14.27 5.44 11.69
CA ASP A 155 -15.21 4.54 11.03
C ASP A 155 -15.48 3.26 11.86
N GLY A 156 -14.86 3.12 13.04
CA GLY A 156 -15.02 1.95 13.92
C GLY A 156 -14.67 0.65 13.20
N GLU A 157 -15.48 -0.38 13.41
CA GLU A 157 -15.34 -1.70 12.76
C GLU A 157 -15.72 -1.70 11.27
N ALA A 158 -15.86 -0.52 10.64
CA ALA A 158 -16.22 -0.45 9.24
C ALA A 158 -15.13 -1.07 8.35
N ILE A 159 -15.63 -1.79 7.34
CA ILE A 159 -14.82 -2.30 6.25
C ILE A 159 -15.15 -1.46 5.01
N GLU A 160 -14.16 -0.68 4.58
CA GLU A 160 -14.18 -0.01 3.28
C GLU A 160 -14.10 -1.07 2.18
N LEU A 161 -15.23 -1.32 1.51
CA LEU A 161 -15.40 -2.43 0.56
C LEU A 161 -14.54 -2.32 -0.72
N ASP A 162 -13.84 -1.22 -0.92
CA ASP A 162 -12.86 -1.06 -2.00
C ASP A 162 -11.54 -1.77 -1.68
N LYS A 163 -11.20 -2.00 -0.40
CA LYS A 163 -9.94 -2.63 0.01
C LYS A 163 -9.93 -4.17 -0.07
N PRO A 164 -10.98 -4.90 0.34
CA PRO A 164 -11.03 -6.35 0.20
C PRO A 164 -10.78 -6.87 -1.22
N PRO A 165 -11.36 -6.28 -2.30
CA PRO A 165 -11.05 -6.71 -3.66
C PRO A 165 -9.58 -6.49 -4.04
N LEU A 166 -8.96 -5.40 -3.59
CA LEU A 166 -7.54 -5.16 -3.82
C LEU A 166 -6.70 -6.29 -3.22
N PHE A 167 -6.96 -6.66 -1.97
CA PHE A 167 -6.24 -7.74 -1.30
C PHE A 167 -6.54 -9.11 -1.94
N GLY A 168 -7.80 -9.39 -2.27
CA GLY A 168 -8.23 -10.63 -2.91
C GLY A 168 -7.51 -10.91 -4.23
N LEU A 169 -7.24 -9.89 -5.05
CA LEU A 169 -6.45 -10.05 -6.28
C LEU A 169 -5.03 -10.56 -6.00
N ARG A 170 -4.41 -10.15 -4.88
CA ARG A 170 -3.07 -10.60 -4.50
C ARG A 170 -3.09 -12.02 -3.96
N LEU A 171 -4.18 -12.45 -3.33
CA LEU A 171 -4.39 -13.85 -2.97
C LEU A 171 -4.47 -14.73 -4.21
N LEU A 172 -5.20 -14.30 -5.25
CA LEU A 172 -5.22 -15.02 -6.53
C LEU A 172 -3.83 -15.12 -7.17
N ASP A 173 -3.05 -14.02 -7.18
CA ASP A 173 -1.66 -14.03 -7.63
C ASP A 173 -0.81 -15.06 -6.85
N LEU A 174 -0.96 -15.10 -5.52
CA LEU A 174 -0.25 -16.06 -4.67
C LEU A 174 -0.71 -17.49 -4.91
N TYR A 175 -2.00 -17.72 -5.12
CA TYR A 175 -2.54 -19.03 -5.49
C TYR A 175 -1.96 -19.51 -6.83
N ASP A 176 -1.91 -18.65 -7.84
CA ASP A 176 -1.36 -18.98 -9.16
C ASP A 176 0.15 -19.32 -9.08
N ILE A 177 0.89 -18.65 -8.19
CA ILE A 177 2.33 -18.89 -7.99
C ILE A 177 2.59 -20.15 -7.16
N THR A 178 1.82 -20.38 -6.10
CA THR A 178 2.14 -21.39 -5.06
C THR A 178 1.29 -22.65 -5.14
N GLY A 179 0.09 -22.56 -5.73
CA GLY A 179 -0.93 -23.60 -5.72
C GLY A 179 -1.60 -23.81 -4.35
N GLU A 180 -1.39 -22.93 -3.37
CA GLU A 180 -1.86 -23.13 -2.00
C GLU A 180 -3.33 -22.74 -1.82
N PRO A 181 -4.23 -23.68 -1.46
CA PRO A 181 -5.67 -23.40 -1.36
C PRO A 181 -6.04 -22.37 -0.29
N ALA A 182 -5.13 -22.04 0.63
CA ALA A 182 -5.35 -21.01 1.64
C ALA A 182 -5.52 -19.60 1.02
N TYR A 183 -5.05 -19.39 -0.21
CA TYR A 183 -5.16 -18.14 -0.95
C TYR A 183 -6.38 -18.09 -1.90
N LEU A 184 -7.33 -19.01 -1.75
CA LEU A 184 -8.58 -19.08 -2.52
C LEU A 184 -9.81 -18.94 -1.60
#